data_AF-A0A929AQI4-F1
#
_entry.id   AF-A0A929AQI4-F1
#
_cell.length_a   1.000
_cell.length_b   1.000
_cell.length_c   1.000
_cell.angle_alpha   90.00
_cell.angle_beta   90.00
_cell.angle_gamma   90.00
#
_symmetry.space_group_name_H-M   'P 1'
#
loop_
_entity.id
_entity.type
_entity.pdbx_description
1 polymer ?
#
loop_
_entity_poly.entity_id
_entity_poly.type
_entity_poly.pdbx_seq_one_letter_code
_entity_poly.pdbx_strand_id
1 'polypeptide(L)' 'VRDYRSLLRHFILVFCAYTFILWHTLTGGLRRRWANKPLNTFGDALEAFRTAMSSRFMAWLNENRDVFIAYKASLGFIWG' A
#
# COMPACT_ATOMS: atom_id res chain seq x y z
N VAL A 1 -13.80 13.56 -23.66
CA VAL A 1 -14.04 14.27 -22.36
C VAL A 1 -13.92 13.35 -21.14
N ARG A 2 -14.38 12.07 -21.18
CA ARG A 2 -14.26 11.11 -20.05
C ARG A 2 -12.81 10.76 -19.69
N ASP A 3 -11.90 10.71 -20.66
CA ASP A 3 -10.50 10.35 -20.43
C ASP A 3 -9.71 11.42 -19.66
N TYR A 4 -9.93 12.71 -19.93
CA TYR A 4 -9.18 13.78 -19.26
C TYR A 4 -9.46 13.82 -17.75
N ARG A 5 -10.73 13.67 -17.33
CA ARG A 5 -11.10 13.60 -15.90
C ARG A 5 -10.53 12.35 -15.24
N SER A 6 -10.53 11.21 -15.94
CA SER A 6 -9.94 9.97 -15.43
C SER A 6 -8.43 10.12 -15.23
N LEU A 7 -7.74 10.66 -16.24
CA LEU A 7 -6.30 10.94 -16.22
C LEU A 7 -5.92 11.90 -15.09
N LEU A 8 -6.69 12.97 -14.89
CA LEU A 8 -6.43 13.94 -13.83
C LEU A 8 -6.59 13.31 -12.44
N ARG A 9 -7.63 12.50 -12.22
CA ARG A 9 -7.80 11.76 -10.95
C ARG A 9 -6.66 10.79 -10.71
N HIS A 10 -6.27 10.04 -11.74
CA HIS A 10 -5.13 9.13 -11.66
C HIS A 10 -3.84 9.89 -11.32
N PHE A 11 -3.58 11.02 -11.99
CA PHE A 11 -2.42 11.86 -11.73
C PHE A 11 -2.42 12.38 -10.28
N ILE A 12 -3.54 12.89 -9.78
CA ILE A 12 -3.68 13.33 -8.39
C ILE A 12 -3.37 12.18 -7.42
N LEU A 13 -3.92 10.99 -7.66
CA LEU A 13 -3.66 9.82 -6.81
C LEU A 13 -2.18 9.41 -6.81
N VAL A 14 -1.54 9.38 -7.97
CA VAL A 14 -0.11 9.06 -8.11
C VAL A 14 0.74 10.12 -7.42
N PHE A 15 0.42 11.41 -7.60
CA PHE A 15 1.14 12.51 -6.97
C PHE A 15 0.99 12.48 -5.44
N CYS A 16 -0.23 12.25 -4.94
CA CYS A 16 -0.48 12.08 -3.51
C CYS A 16 0.27 10.89 -2.92
N ALA A 17 0.26 9.73 -3.59
CA ALA A 17 1.02 8.56 -3.14
C ALA A 17 2.53 8.82 -3.14
N TYR A 18 3.06 9.45 -4.19
CA TYR A 18 4.47 9.81 -4.31
C TYR A 18 4.92 10.73 -3.17
N THR A 19 4.19 11.84 -2.97
CA THR A 19 4.49 12.83 -1.93
C THR A 19 4.34 12.24 -0.53
N PHE A 20 3.34 11.41 -0.29
CA PHE A 20 3.15 10.69 0.97
C PHE A 20 4.32 9.77 1.30
N ILE A 21 4.77 8.94 0.35
CA ILE A 21 5.90 8.02 0.53
C ILE A 21 7.19 8.82 0.81
N LEU A 22 7.41 9.90 0.07
CA LEU A 22 8.59 10.74 0.24
C LEU A 22 8.60 11.43 1.62
N TRP A 23 7.46 11.97 2.05
CA TRP A 23 7.31 12.57 3.38
C TRP A 23 7.58 11.55 4.51
N HIS A 24 7.10 10.32 4.37
CA HIS A 24 7.34 9.25 5.34
C HIS A 24 8.81 8.79 5.40
N THR A 25 9.56 8.91 4.31
CA THR A 25 11.00 8.68 4.30
C THR A 25 11.74 9.78 5.04
N LEU A 26 11.39 11.04 4.80
CA LEU A 26 12.04 12.21 5.44
C LEU A 26 11.77 12.29 6.95
N THR A 27 10.54 11.99 7.37
CA THR A 27 10.14 11.95 8.78
C THR A 27 10.61 10.68 9.50
N GLY A 28 11.17 9.71 8.77
CA GLY A 28 11.63 8.44 9.32
C GLY A 28 10.51 7.47 9.66
N GLY A 29 9.25 7.73 9.28
CA GLY A 29 8.11 6.85 9.54
C GLY A 29 8.20 5.46 8.91
N LEU A 30 9.03 5.29 7.87
CA LEU A 30 9.36 3.97 7.29
C LEU A 30 10.59 3.31 7.91
N ARG A 31 11.50 4.12 8.49
CA ARG A 31 12.74 3.62 9.10
C ARG A 31 12.42 2.98 10.46
N ARG A 32 13.24 2.01 10.88
CA ARG A 32 13.13 1.19 12.10
C ARG A 32 12.07 0.08 12.12
N ARG A 33 10.87 0.29 11.57
CA ARG A 33 9.81 -0.75 11.60
C ARG A 33 9.72 -1.56 10.31
N TRP A 34 9.95 -0.92 9.17
CA TRP A 34 9.70 -1.52 7.86
C TRP A 34 10.93 -1.56 6.95
N ALA A 35 12.04 -0.97 7.40
CA ALA A 35 13.34 -1.06 6.76
C ALA A 35 14.47 -0.92 7.78
N ASN A 36 15.43 -1.85 7.69
CA ASN A 36 16.71 -1.77 8.40
C ASN A 36 17.83 -1.16 7.52
N LYS A 37 17.65 -1.16 6.20
CA LYS A 37 18.56 -0.52 5.24
C LYS A 37 18.28 1.00 5.14
N PRO A 38 19.27 1.82 4.76
CA PRO A 38 19.03 3.22 4.44
C PRO A 38 18.07 3.34 3.25
N LEU A 39 17.19 4.34 3.29
CA LEU A 39 16.20 4.65 2.26
C LEU A 39 16.68 5.83 1.43
N ASN A 40 17.74 5.63 0.63
CA ASN A 40 18.42 6.70 -0.09
C ASN A 40 17.73 7.05 -1.41
N THR A 41 16.98 6.11 -1.98
CA THR A 41 16.24 6.31 -3.24
C THR A 41 14.74 6.19 -3.00
N PHE A 42 13.95 6.74 -3.93
CA PHE A 42 12.51 6.52 -3.92
C PHE A 42 12.16 5.03 -4.08
N GLY A 43 12.96 4.26 -4.83
CA GLY A 43 12.78 2.82 -4.96
C GLY A 43 12.87 2.10 -3.62
N ASP A 44 13.86 2.44 -2.80
CA ASP A 44 14.00 1.89 -1.44
C ASP A 44 12.81 2.28 -0.56
N ALA A 45 12.36 3.53 -0.64
CA ALA A 45 11.20 4.02 0.10
C ALA A 45 9.91 3.29 -0.31
N LEU A 46 9.72 3.05 -1.61
CA LEU A 46 8.57 2.33 -2.14
C LEU A 46 8.59 0.86 -1.69
N GLU A 47 9.76 0.22 -1.65
CA GLU A 47 9.91 -1.15 -1.16
C GLU A 47 9.60 -1.26 0.35
N ALA A 48 10.10 -0.32 1.15
CA ALA A 48 9.78 -0.24 2.57
C ALA A 48 8.27 0.00 2.80
N PHE A 49 7.66 0.88 2.00
CA PHE A 49 6.22 1.13 2.04
C PHE A 49 5.41 -0.11 1.65
N ARG A 50 5.79 -0.82 0.58
CA ARG A 50 5.14 -2.08 0.16
C ARG A 50 5.22 -3.15 1.25
N THR A 51 6.37 -3.22 1.93
CA THR A 51 6.56 -4.13 3.08
C THR A 51 5.60 -3.77 4.20
N ALA A 52 5.51 -2.48 4.57
CA ALA A 52 4.57 -2.01 5.58
C ALA A 52 3.11 -2.35 5.24
N MET A 53 2.69 -2.11 3.99
CA MET A 53 1.34 -2.43 3.53
C MET A 53 1.05 -3.93 3.59
N SER A 54 1.99 -4.77 3.16
CA SER A 54 1.87 -6.23 3.21
C SER A 54 1.74 -6.73 4.64
N SER A 55 2.57 -6.24 5.55
CA SER A 55 2.51 -6.63 6.96
C SER A 55 1.21 -6.19 7.62
N ARG A 56 0.72 -4.98 7.34
CA ARG A 56 -0.58 -4.51 7.85
C ARG A 56 -1.74 -5.32 7.28
N PHE A 57 -1.69 -5.68 6.00
CA PHE A 57 -2.68 -6.55 5.39
C PHE A 57 -2.70 -7.92 6.05
N MET A 58 -1.54 -8.53 6.29
CA MET A 58 -1.46 -9.83 6.97
C MET A 58 -1.97 -9.77 8.41
N ALA A 59 -1.65 -8.72 9.16
CA ALA A 59 -2.19 -8.53 10.50
C ALA A 59 -3.72 -8.41 10.47
N TRP A 60 -4.26 -7.59 9.58
CA TRP A 60 -5.70 -7.45 9.40
C TRP A 60 -6.36 -8.78 8.97
N LEU A 61 -5.72 -9.53 8.06
CA LEU A 61 -6.23 -10.81 7.56
C LEU A 61 -6.31 -11.87 8.67
N ASN A 62 -5.37 -11.88 9.60
CA ASN A 62 -5.41 -12.77 10.76
C ASN A 62 -6.62 -12.48 11.67
N GLU A 63 -7.01 -11.21 11.78
CA GLU A 63 -8.14 -10.78 12.61
C GLU A 63 -9.50 -10.87 11.89
N ASN A 64 -9.51 -10.83 10.55
CA ASN A 64 -10.74 -10.70 9.74
C ASN A 64 -10.82 -11.80 8.66
N ARG A 65 -10.32 -13.00 8.99
CA ARG A 65 -10.21 -14.11 8.03
C ARG A 65 -11.57 -14.54 7.49
N ASP A 66 -12.57 -14.60 8.35
CA ASP A 66 -13.96 -14.93 8.01
C ASP A 66 -14.56 -13.93 7.01
N VAL A 67 -14.38 -12.63 7.25
CA VAL A 67 -14.82 -11.56 6.36
C VAL A 67 -14.15 -11.69 4.99
N PHE A 68 -12.84 -11.95 4.98
CA PHE A 68 -12.08 -12.15 3.75
C PHE A 68 -12.56 -13.38 2.96
N ILE A 69 -12.81 -14.50 3.64
CA ILE A 69 -13.33 -15.73 3.02
C ILE A 69 -14.74 -15.49 2.46
N ALA A 70 -15.63 -14.86 3.23
CA ALA A 70 -16.99 -14.54 2.78
C ALA A 70 -16.98 -13.65 1.54
N TYR A 71 -16.10 -12.63 1.50
CA TYR A 71 -15.90 -11.80 0.32
C TYR A 71 -15.40 -12.62 -0.88
N LYS A 72 -14.41 -13.50 -0.71
CA LYS A 72 -13.91 -14.35 -1.80
C LYS A 72 -14.99 -15.32 -2.31
N ALA A 73 -15.78 -15.90 -1.41
CA ALA A 73 -16.91 -16.75 -1.77
C ALA A 73 -17.97 -16.00 -2.58
N SER A 74 -18.26 -14.73 -2.24
CA SER A 74 -19.19 -13.89 -3.02
C SER A 74 -18.71 -13.63 -4.46
N LEU A 75 -17.41 -13.73 -4.70
CA LEU A 75 -16.79 -13.63 -6.02
C LEU A 75 -16.65 -14.98 -6.74
N GLY A 76 -17.17 -16.07 -6.16
CA GLY A 76 -17.09 -17.42 -6.73
C GLY A 76 -15.77 -18.16 -6.44
N PHE A 77 -14.92 -17.62 -5.58
CA PHE A 77 -13.66 -18.26 -5.20
C PHE A 77 -13.79 -18.93 -3.83
N ILE A 78 -13.45 -20.21 -3.74
CA ILE A 78 -13.38 -20.93 -2.47
C ILE A 78 -11.95 -20.81 -1.94
N TRP A 79 -11.81 -20.34 -0.71
CA TRP A 79 -10.54 -20.33 0.00
C TRP A 79 -10.57 -21.46 1.03
N GLY A 80 -9.73 -22.49 0.85
CA GLY A 80 -9.60 -23.65 1.74
C GLY A 80 -8.90 -23.33 3.06
#